data_AF-A0A179FW50-F1
#
_entry.id   AF-A0A179FW50-F1
#
_cell.length_a   1.000
_cell.length_b   1.000
_cell.length_c   1.000
_cell.angle_alpha   90.00
_cell.angle_beta   90.00
_cell.angle_gamma   90.00
#
_symmetry.space_group_name_H-M   'P 1'
#
loop_
_entity.id
_entity.type
_entity.pdbx_description
1 polymer ?
#
loop_
_entity_poly.entity_id
_entity_poly.type
_entity_poly.pdbx_seq_one_letter_code
_entity_poly.pdbx_strand_id
1 'polypeptide(L)'
;MYLLTASFLAVLAASAVNAEKQMQINYYSDHCRSYVGHVDVTWATALYGGKDNCYNYQYGNSVNIANCYKPGGCLCNFYYQPNCQGGATQQAQGNNCIGGAQQLKSFACYYR
;
A
#
# COMPACT_ATOMS: atom_id res chain seq x y z
N MET A 1 53.98 2.61 -30.26
CA MET A 1 52.63 2.50 -30.86
C MET A 1 52.34 1.01 -30.98
N TYR A 2 51.35 0.37 -30.37
CA TYR A 2 50.08 0.84 -29.81
C TYR A 2 49.78 0.13 -28.48
N LEU A 3 49.20 0.89 -27.55
CA LEU A 3 48.59 0.42 -26.31
C LEU A 3 47.35 -0.43 -26.64
N LEU A 4 47.15 -1.53 -25.92
CA LEU A 4 45.84 -2.15 -25.74
C LEU A 4 45.57 -2.32 -24.25
N THR A 5 45.29 -1.18 -23.62
CA THR A 5 44.54 -1.11 -22.36
C THR A 5 43.06 -1.29 -22.69
N ALA A 6 42.45 -2.41 -22.28
CA ALA A 6 41.01 -2.55 -22.26
C ALA A 6 40.57 -3.38 -21.04
N SER A 7 40.48 -2.67 -19.91
CA SER A 7 39.30 -2.64 -19.05
C SER A 7 38.89 -3.92 -18.31
N PHE A 8 39.40 -4.04 -17.08
CA PHE A 8 38.83 -4.81 -15.95
C PHE A 8 37.44 -4.31 -15.53
N LEU A 9 36.46 -4.30 -16.43
CA LEU A 9 35.07 -3.95 -16.13
C LEU A 9 34.14 -4.95 -16.79
N ALA A 10 34.31 -6.22 -16.45
CA ALA A 10 33.23 -7.20 -16.58
C ALA A 10 32.17 -6.85 -15.53
N VAL A 11 31.35 -5.86 -15.89
CA VAL A 11 29.92 -5.79 -15.64
C VAL A 11 29.52 -6.31 -14.26
N LEU A 12 29.47 -5.39 -13.28
CA LEU A 12 28.43 -5.44 -12.26
C LEU A 12 27.09 -5.48 -13.01
N ALA A 13 26.63 -6.67 -13.38
CA ALA A 13 25.29 -6.87 -13.88
C ALA A 13 24.39 -6.51 -12.71
N ALA A 14 23.77 -5.34 -12.84
CA ALA A 14 22.90 -4.73 -11.88
C ALA A 14 22.04 -5.79 -11.19
N SER A 15 22.25 -5.96 -9.89
CA SER A 15 21.14 -6.28 -9.02
C SER A 15 20.19 -5.08 -9.08
N ALA A 16 19.39 -5.02 -10.14
CA ALA A 16 18.14 -4.27 -10.12
C ALA A 16 17.28 -4.96 -9.08
N VAL A 17 17.54 -4.64 -7.81
CA VAL A 17 16.56 -4.78 -6.75
C VAL A 17 15.36 -4.00 -7.29
N ASN A 18 14.35 -4.72 -7.78
CA ASN A 18 13.04 -4.14 -7.98
C ASN A 18 12.68 -3.54 -6.63
N ALA A 19 12.75 -2.21 -6.53
CA ALA A 19 12.34 -1.52 -5.32
C ALA A 19 10.88 -1.92 -5.12
N GLU A 20 10.65 -2.76 -4.11
CA GLU A 20 9.33 -3.21 -3.73
C GLU A 20 8.48 -1.94 -3.50
N LYS A 21 7.52 -1.68 -4.39
CA LYS A 21 6.75 -0.44 -4.34
C LYS A 21 5.98 -0.41 -3.03
N GLN A 22 6.13 0.66 -2.25
CA GLN A 22 5.42 0.85 -0.99
C GLN A 22 3.90 0.66 -1.17
N MET A 23 3.26 -0.08 -0.23
CA MET A 23 1.81 -0.23 -0.20
C MET A 23 1.14 1.14 -0.15
N GLN A 24 0.08 1.31 -0.95
CA GLN A 24 -0.68 2.54 -1.03
C GLN A 24 -2.16 2.29 -0.81
N ILE A 25 -2.84 3.29 -0.24
CA ILE A 25 -4.29 3.39 -0.26
C ILE A 25 -4.67 4.50 -1.23
N ASN A 26 -5.26 4.13 -2.36
CA ASN A 26 -5.70 5.08 -3.38
C ASN A 26 -7.16 5.44 -3.16
N TYR A 27 -7.48 6.72 -3.31
CA TYR A 27 -8.81 7.27 -3.16
C TYR A 27 -9.33 7.79 -4.49
N TYR A 28 -10.65 7.70 -4.68
CA TYR A 28 -11.31 8.11 -5.92
C TYR A 28 -12.61 8.85 -5.63
N SER A 29 -13.00 9.76 -6.52
CA SER A 29 -14.27 10.50 -6.44
C SER A 29 -15.48 9.70 -6.98
N ASP A 30 -15.25 8.53 -7.58
CA ASP A 30 -16.31 7.62 -8.02
C ASP A 30 -16.00 6.19 -7.58
N HIS A 31 -16.39 5.15 -8.34
CA HIS A 31 -16.13 3.73 -8.02
C HIS A 31 -14.76 3.26 -8.55
N CYS A 32 -13.69 3.78 -7.96
CA CYS A 32 -12.28 3.51 -8.26
C CYS A 32 -11.82 3.77 -9.70
N ARG A 33 -12.37 4.79 -10.38
CA ARG A 33 -11.95 5.18 -11.73
C ARG A 33 -11.33 6.57 -11.76
N SER A 34 -11.90 7.51 -11.02
CA SER A 34 -11.53 8.92 -10.98
C SER A 34 -10.62 9.21 -9.79
N TYR A 35 -9.31 9.00 -9.96
CA TYR A 35 -8.30 9.12 -8.90
C TYR A 35 -8.25 10.53 -8.30
N VAL A 36 -8.19 10.62 -6.98
CA VAL A 36 -8.10 11.91 -6.26
C VAL A 36 -6.84 12.05 -5.41
N GLY A 37 -6.24 10.95 -4.96
CA GLY A 37 -5.07 10.99 -4.10
C GLY A 37 -4.74 9.63 -3.49
N HIS A 38 -3.64 9.57 -2.73
CA HIS A 38 -3.23 8.37 -2.05
C HIS A 38 -2.58 8.66 -0.70
N VAL A 39 -2.49 7.60 0.11
CA VAL A 39 -1.69 7.54 1.33
C VAL A 39 -0.68 6.41 1.18
N ASP A 40 0.60 6.71 1.35
CA ASP A 40 1.65 5.70 1.45
C ASP A 40 1.60 5.04 2.83
N VAL A 41 1.47 3.71 2.87
CA VAL A 41 1.30 2.94 4.11
C VAL A 41 2.65 2.42 4.59
N THR A 42 3.45 3.28 5.21
CA THR A 42 4.81 2.92 5.69
C THR A 42 4.82 2.18 7.03
N TRP A 43 3.66 2.03 7.67
CA TRP A 43 3.48 1.49 9.03
C TRP A 43 2.71 0.17 9.08
N ALA A 44 2.41 -0.46 7.94
CA ALA A 44 1.74 -1.75 7.95
C ALA A 44 2.58 -2.81 8.69
N THR A 45 1.93 -3.60 9.55
CA THR A 45 2.55 -4.68 10.33
C THR A 45 2.26 -6.03 9.70
N ALA A 46 2.90 -7.10 10.16
CA ALA A 46 2.47 -8.45 9.80
C ALA A 46 1.02 -8.67 10.29
N LEU A 47 0.23 -9.48 9.57
CA LEU A 47 -1.07 -9.94 10.05
C LEU A 47 -0.83 -10.61 11.42
N TYR A 48 -1.50 -10.13 12.48
CA TYR A 48 -1.30 -10.47 13.91
C TYR A 48 -0.15 -9.76 14.67
N GLY A 49 0.56 -8.81 14.05
CA GLY A 49 1.70 -8.10 14.63
C GLY A 49 1.39 -6.98 15.64
N GLY A 50 0.12 -6.71 15.97
CA GLY A 50 -0.28 -5.72 16.98
C GLY A 50 -0.99 -4.47 16.46
N LYS A 51 -1.30 -3.55 17.39
CA LYS A 51 -2.22 -2.39 17.25
C LYS A 51 -1.61 -1.15 16.59
N ASP A 52 -0.29 -1.11 16.39
CA ASP A 52 0.44 0.08 15.94
C ASP A 52 0.31 0.40 14.45
N ASN A 53 -0.68 -0.21 13.77
CA ASN A 53 -0.88 -0.04 12.34
C ASN A 53 -2.13 0.77 11.97
N CYS A 54 -2.75 1.43 12.95
CA CYS A 54 -3.96 2.22 12.75
C CYS A 54 -3.66 3.65 12.27
N TYR A 55 -4.41 4.10 11.26
CA TYR A 55 -4.32 5.46 10.74
C TYR A 55 -5.71 6.10 10.66
N ASN A 56 -5.85 7.32 11.18
CA ASN A 56 -7.08 8.11 11.11
C ASN A 56 -7.12 8.89 9.82
N TYR A 57 -8.02 8.51 8.92
CA TYR A 57 -8.12 9.16 7.63
C TYR A 57 -9.46 8.90 6.98
N GLN A 58 -9.97 9.94 6.31
CA GLN A 58 -11.24 9.93 5.61
C GLN A 58 -11.08 10.80 4.36
N TYR A 59 -11.20 10.20 3.18
CA TYR A 59 -11.11 10.91 1.92
C TYR A 59 -11.82 10.14 0.80
N GLY A 60 -12.24 10.83 -0.26
CA GLY A 60 -12.84 10.23 -1.45
C GLY A 60 -14.20 9.53 -1.22
N ASN A 61 -14.71 8.95 -2.31
CA ASN A 61 -15.97 8.20 -2.36
C ASN A 61 -15.73 6.69 -2.40
N SER A 62 -14.60 6.27 -2.93
CA SER A 62 -14.14 4.89 -2.87
C SER A 62 -12.63 4.82 -2.66
N VAL A 63 -12.17 3.63 -2.33
CA VAL A 63 -10.79 3.35 -1.96
C VAL A 63 -10.36 1.95 -2.41
N ASN A 64 -9.09 1.76 -2.75
CA ASN A 64 -8.49 0.43 -2.90
C ASN A 64 -7.04 0.40 -2.40
N ILE A 65 -6.52 -0.81 -2.17
CA ILE A 65 -5.08 -0.99 -1.97
C ILE A 65 -4.41 -0.99 -3.35
N ALA A 66 -3.24 -0.36 -3.43
CA ALA A 66 -2.35 -0.40 -4.58
C ALA A 66 -0.92 -0.74 -4.13
N ASN A 67 -0.08 -1.16 -5.07
CA ASN A 67 1.34 -1.43 -4.83
C ASN A 67 1.61 -2.39 -3.65
N CYS A 68 0.79 -3.44 -3.54
CA CYS A 68 1.07 -4.51 -2.59
C CYS A 68 2.15 -5.43 -3.13
N TYR A 69 3.36 -5.32 -2.61
CA TYR A 69 4.53 -6.04 -3.10
C TYR A 69 4.79 -7.37 -2.39
N LYS A 70 4.26 -7.57 -1.18
CA LYS A 70 4.54 -8.78 -0.39
C LYS A 70 3.83 -10.00 -0.98
N PRO A 71 4.51 -11.15 -1.15
CA PRO A 71 3.95 -12.35 -1.79
C PRO A 71 2.67 -12.89 -1.15
N GLY A 72 2.48 -12.75 0.17
CA GLY A 72 1.25 -13.17 0.85
C GLY A 72 0.07 -12.22 0.65
N GLY A 73 0.32 -11.04 0.06
CA GLY A 73 -0.65 -10.00 -0.19
C GLY A 73 -0.75 -8.97 0.93
N CYS A 74 -1.71 -8.07 0.77
CA CYS A 74 -1.95 -6.96 1.67
C CYS A 74 -3.42 -6.91 1.99
N LEU A 75 -3.70 -6.55 3.24
CA LEU A 75 -5.04 -6.49 3.78
C LEU A 75 -5.19 -5.20 4.56
N CYS A 76 -6.28 -4.48 4.35
CA CYS A 76 -6.60 -3.31 5.16
C CYS A 76 -8.03 -3.42 5.68
N ASN A 77 -8.18 -3.35 6.99
CA ASN A 77 -9.47 -3.24 7.65
C ASN A 77 -9.83 -1.76 7.79
N PHE A 78 -11.04 -1.40 7.40
CA PHE A 78 -11.56 -0.04 7.55
C PHE A 78 -12.65 0.00 8.62
N TYR A 79 -12.74 1.14 9.29
CA TYR A 79 -13.59 1.35 10.47
C TYR A 79 -14.40 2.64 10.31
N TYR A 80 -15.66 2.61 10.73
CA TYR A 80 -16.50 3.82 10.83
C TYR A 80 -16.16 4.69 12.05
N GLN A 81 -15.30 4.21 12.95
CA GLN A 81 -14.82 4.95 14.11
C GLN A 81 -13.34 5.34 13.94
N PRO A 82 -12.90 6.44 14.53
CA PRO A 82 -11.48 6.77 14.59
C PRO A 82 -10.73 5.77 15.49
N ASN A 83 -9.41 5.76 15.38
CA ASN A 83 -8.46 4.96 16.15
C ASN A 83 -8.68 3.44 16.03
N CYS A 84 -9.25 3.00 14.90
CA CYS A 84 -9.55 1.60 14.59
C CYS A 84 -10.33 0.93 15.72
N GLN A 85 -11.28 1.68 16.29
CA GLN A 85 -12.20 1.20 17.31
C GLN A 85 -13.41 0.48 16.69
N GLY A 86 -14.04 -0.37 17.50
CA GLY A 86 -15.16 -1.19 17.04
C GLY A 86 -14.73 -2.33 16.11
N GLY A 87 -15.72 -2.93 15.45
CA GLY A 87 -15.49 -3.98 14.46
C GLY A 87 -15.03 -3.40 13.13
N ALA A 88 -14.10 -4.09 12.46
CA ALA A 88 -13.77 -3.82 11.07
C ALA A 88 -15.05 -3.91 10.23
N THR A 89 -15.41 -2.82 9.55
CA THR A 89 -16.69 -2.73 8.83
C THR A 89 -16.55 -3.09 7.37
N GLN A 90 -15.39 -2.79 6.78
CA GLN A 90 -15.06 -3.14 5.42
C GLN A 90 -13.61 -3.60 5.35
N GLN A 91 -13.29 -4.44 4.38
CA GLN A 91 -11.96 -5.00 4.22
C GLN A 91 -11.52 -4.93 2.76
N ALA A 92 -10.34 -4.37 2.53
CA ALA A 92 -9.64 -4.47 1.27
C ALA A 92 -8.64 -5.62 1.30
N GLN A 93 -8.60 -6.40 0.23
CA GLN A 93 -7.59 -7.40 -0.04
C GLN A 93 -7.16 -7.26 -1.51
N GLY A 94 -5.89 -6.92 -1.73
CA GLY A 94 -5.40 -6.58 -3.07
C GLY A 94 -6.13 -5.36 -3.66
N ASN A 95 -6.31 -5.32 -4.98
CA ASN A 95 -6.79 -4.13 -5.69
C ASN A 95 -8.33 -3.96 -5.67
N ASN A 96 -9.06 -4.55 -4.74
CA ASN A 96 -10.53 -4.47 -4.72
C ASN A 96 -11.02 -3.06 -4.38
N CYS A 97 -11.99 -2.57 -5.16
CA CYS A 97 -12.60 -1.26 -4.92
C CYS A 97 -13.66 -1.33 -3.82
N ILE A 98 -13.56 -0.42 -2.87
CA ILE A 98 -14.48 -0.29 -1.75
C ILE A 98 -15.19 1.06 -1.84
N GLY A 99 -16.52 1.04 -1.95
CA GLY A 99 -17.34 2.25 -1.94
C GLY A 99 -17.67 2.76 -0.55
N GLY A 100 -18.14 4.00 -0.46
CA GLY A 100 -18.53 4.61 0.82
C GLY A 100 -17.34 5.07 1.65
N ALA A 101 -16.18 5.36 1.02
CA ALA A 101 -14.97 5.81 1.72
C ALA A 101 -15.20 7.06 2.57
N GLN A 102 -16.18 7.89 2.21
CA GLN A 102 -16.64 9.03 3.01
C GLN A 102 -17.12 8.65 4.42
N GLN A 103 -17.56 7.42 4.66
CA GLN A 103 -18.05 6.98 5.97
C GLN A 103 -16.92 6.42 6.85
N LEU A 104 -15.80 6.04 6.24
CA LEU A 104 -14.65 5.44 6.91
C LEU A 104 -13.88 6.55 7.65
N LYS A 105 -13.46 6.28 8.88
CA LYS A 105 -12.76 7.25 9.74
C LYS A 105 -11.35 6.82 10.07
N SER A 106 -11.07 5.52 9.99
CA SER A 106 -9.73 4.99 10.16
C SER A 106 -9.56 3.67 9.43
N PHE A 107 -8.31 3.26 9.24
CA PHE A 107 -7.97 1.96 8.69
C PHE A 107 -6.69 1.39 9.31
N ALA A 108 -6.60 0.06 9.32
CA ALA A 108 -5.44 -0.68 9.78
C ALA A 108 -4.98 -1.63 8.67
N CYS A 109 -3.73 -1.53 8.26
CA CYS A 109 -3.17 -2.28 7.14
C CYS A 109 -2.12 -3.30 7.57
N TYR A 110 -2.10 -4.44 6.90
CA TYR A 110 -1.30 -5.61 7.23
C TYR A 110 -0.66 -6.22 5.99
N TYR A 111 0.56 -6.69 6.14
CA TYR A 111 1.20 -7.63 5.22
C TYR A 111 0.85 -9.07 5.62
N ARG A 112 0.56 -9.91 4.64
CA ARG A 112 0.25 -11.33 4.82
C ARG A 112 1.44 -12.21 4.44
#